data_AF-A0A7K0DMM8-F1
#
_entry.id   AF-A0A7K0DMM8-F1
#
_cell.length_a   1.000
_cell.length_b   1.000
_cell.length_c   1.000
_cell.angle_alpha   90.00
_cell.angle_beta   90.00
_cell.angle_gamma   90.00
#
_symmetry.space_group_name_H-M   'P 1'
#
loop_
_entity.id
_entity.type
_entity.pdbx_description
1 polymer ?
#
loop_
_entity_poly.entity_id
_entity_poly.type
_entity_poly.pdbx_seq_one_letter_code
_entity_poly.pdbx_strand_id
1 'polypeptide(L)'
;MREVIWLEGEAWRLREHDRHAATACYELACTHARELIVAEPQQADTWYRLGSMLYTLGEWYLEAGDHAAATTALDGAESAYTRQGEAETGELIADVVLRRARVHAAAGRPLSAIVDAQHAALSALDPGWPMESTARVLAHVGLVQLIIGGDPDLAAAAADRSVRGYLSMSRTFDPAALAPAHAIALRVAANVSRVVHASAGRDDMARAAHTLVMATGGPIECPGSEYIRANQPTLARVLAAADSGVLPPSFTAAAPEDRILVPAMRCDAQPGLGLAKTLARLQFAVPGRDQILLGLEAHALFAAASQEGATSPQGQSGDFAPTWAAVAVNFGQRMFEQDDLSAAADAVGWLNGIIGRLVPRALIDSDVRAVVLDCLHWQHRVHAATGDTKAAGRVSRTITTLTDPAP
;
A
#
# COMPACT_ATOMS: atom_id res chain seq x y z
N MET A 1 -12.46 31.94 -5.02
CA MET A 1 -12.45 31.48 -3.61
C MET A 1 -13.85 31.37 -2.98
N ARG A 2 -14.72 32.41 -3.01
CA ARG A 2 -16.07 32.31 -2.43
C ARG A 2 -16.91 31.16 -2.98
N GLU A 3 -16.87 30.95 -4.30
CA GLU A 3 -17.58 29.86 -4.97
C GLU A 3 -17.14 28.47 -4.47
N VAL A 4 -15.82 28.26 -4.34
CA VAL A 4 -15.24 27.02 -3.80
C VAL A 4 -15.77 26.74 -2.39
N ILE A 5 -15.77 27.76 -1.50
CA ILE A 5 -16.29 27.64 -0.13
C ILE A 5 -17.77 27.25 -0.13
N TRP A 6 -18.56 27.88 -0.99
CA TRP A 6 -19.98 27.61 -1.07
C TRP A 6 -20.26 26.17 -1.52
N LEU A 7 -19.58 25.70 -2.57
CA LEU A 7 -19.71 24.34 -3.09
C LEU A 7 -19.26 23.27 -2.08
N GLU A 8 -18.17 23.53 -1.34
CA GLU A 8 -17.73 22.63 -0.25
C GLU A 8 -18.82 22.50 0.82
N GLY A 9 -19.37 23.63 1.29
CA GLY A 9 -20.44 23.63 2.28
C GLY A 9 -21.71 22.94 1.78
N GLU A 10 -22.06 23.12 0.50
CA GLU A 10 -23.19 22.45 -0.14
C GLU A 10 -23.00 20.93 -0.15
N ALA A 11 -21.83 20.46 -0.55
CA ALA A 11 -21.52 19.04 -0.61
C ALA A 11 -21.67 18.37 0.77
N TRP A 12 -21.19 19.02 1.84
CA TRP A 12 -21.34 18.51 3.21
C TRP A 12 -22.80 18.43 3.65
N ARG A 13 -23.64 19.42 3.31
CA ARG A 13 -25.09 19.33 3.59
C ARG A 13 -25.76 18.20 2.80
N LEU A 14 -25.37 18.01 1.55
CA LEU A 14 -25.95 16.97 0.69
C LEU A 14 -25.51 15.57 1.12
N ARG A 15 -24.32 15.42 1.73
CA ARG A 15 -23.70 14.12 2.00
C ARG A 15 -24.60 13.13 2.76
N GLU A 16 -25.44 13.63 3.67
CA GLU A 16 -26.34 12.80 4.48
C GLU A 16 -27.58 12.28 3.71
N HIS A 17 -27.93 12.92 2.59
CA HIS A 17 -29.20 12.68 1.89
C HIS A 17 -29.02 12.28 0.41
N ASP A 18 -28.00 12.82 -0.25
CA ASP A 18 -27.66 12.55 -1.65
C ASP A 18 -26.14 12.55 -1.82
N ARG A 19 -25.55 11.35 -1.69
CA ARG A 19 -24.11 11.15 -1.82
C ARG A 19 -23.59 11.46 -3.22
N HIS A 20 -24.40 11.23 -4.26
CA HIS A 20 -23.99 11.49 -5.64
C HIS A 20 -23.94 12.99 -5.91
N ALA A 21 -24.98 13.73 -5.52
CA ALA A 21 -24.98 15.19 -5.64
C ALA A 21 -23.87 15.83 -4.79
N ALA A 22 -23.62 15.32 -3.59
CA ALA A 22 -22.50 15.76 -2.76
C ALA A 22 -21.16 15.61 -3.49
N THR A 23 -20.87 14.42 -4.05
CA THR A 23 -19.65 14.18 -4.83
C THR A 23 -19.54 15.14 -6.03
N ALA A 24 -20.62 15.31 -6.81
CA ALA A 24 -20.63 16.20 -7.97
C ALA A 24 -20.36 17.68 -7.59
N CYS A 25 -20.96 18.17 -6.50
CA CYS A 25 -20.67 19.52 -5.98
C CYS A 25 -19.20 19.69 -5.63
N TYR A 26 -18.60 18.65 -5.05
CA TYR A 26 -17.21 18.69 -4.59
C TYR A 26 -16.20 18.53 -5.74
N GLU A 27 -16.54 17.77 -6.78
CA GLU A 27 -15.80 17.73 -8.06
C GLU A 27 -15.78 19.12 -8.73
N LEU A 28 -16.91 19.82 -8.72
CA LEU A 28 -17.01 21.18 -9.24
C LEU A 28 -16.16 22.16 -8.42
N ALA A 29 -16.16 22.04 -7.09
CA ALA A 29 -15.29 22.81 -6.21
C ALA A 29 -13.80 22.61 -6.53
N CYS A 30 -13.38 21.35 -6.76
CA CYS A 30 -12.02 21.02 -7.18
C CYS A 30 -11.66 21.64 -8.54
N THR A 31 -12.61 21.65 -9.48
CA THR A 31 -12.41 22.28 -10.79
C THR A 31 -12.14 23.77 -10.66
N HIS A 32 -12.96 24.48 -9.88
CA HIS A 32 -12.74 25.91 -9.60
C HIS A 32 -11.45 26.19 -8.83
N ALA A 33 -11.06 25.33 -7.88
CA ALA A 33 -9.77 25.48 -7.20
C ALA A 33 -8.58 25.33 -8.17
N ARG A 34 -8.66 24.41 -9.14
CA ARG A 34 -7.64 24.27 -10.19
C ARG A 34 -7.58 25.50 -11.09
N GLU A 35 -8.72 26.09 -11.47
CA GLU A 35 -8.76 27.34 -12.23
C GLU A 35 -8.08 28.49 -11.48
N LEU A 36 -8.34 28.61 -10.17
CA LEU A 36 -7.68 29.60 -9.31
C LEU A 36 -6.17 29.35 -9.21
N ILE A 37 -5.73 28.10 -9.12
CA ILE A 37 -4.31 27.74 -9.12
C ILE A 37 -3.61 28.12 -10.43
N VAL A 38 -4.28 27.96 -11.58
CA VAL A 38 -3.72 28.38 -12.87
C VAL A 38 -3.55 29.90 -12.90
N ALA A 39 -4.52 30.65 -12.37
CA ALA A 39 -4.46 32.10 -12.29
C ALA A 39 -3.41 32.60 -11.27
N GLU A 40 -3.29 31.93 -10.12
CA GLU A 40 -2.49 32.36 -8.97
C GLU A 40 -1.69 31.17 -8.36
N PRO A 41 -0.67 30.65 -9.07
CA PRO A 41 -0.01 29.39 -8.69
C PRO A 41 0.81 29.47 -7.40
N GLN A 42 1.15 30.69 -6.95
CA GLN A 42 1.92 30.95 -5.74
C GLN A 42 1.05 30.95 -4.46
N GLN A 43 -0.28 30.85 -4.59
CA GLN A 43 -1.18 30.89 -3.44
C GLN A 43 -1.25 29.53 -2.74
N ALA A 44 -0.41 29.37 -1.71
CA ALA A 44 -0.32 28.20 -0.83
C ALA A 44 -1.69 27.66 -0.37
N ASP A 45 -2.55 28.54 0.16
CA ASP A 45 -3.88 28.18 0.67
C ASP A 45 -4.77 27.45 -0.35
N THR A 46 -4.66 27.82 -1.64
CA THR A 46 -5.50 27.23 -2.69
C THR A 46 -5.05 25.80 -3.01
N TRP A 47 -3.74 25.55 -2.99
CA TRP A 47 -3.19 24.20 -3.10
C TRP A 47 -3.55 23.33 -1.90
N TYR A 48 -3.38 23.85 -0.68
CA TYR A 48 -3.76 23.13 0.54
C TYR A 48 -5.23 22.73 0.52
N ARG A 49 -6.11 23.66 0.15
CA ARG A 49 -7.55 23.40 0.03
C ARG A 49 -7.88 22.39 -1.05
N LEU A 50 -7.25 22.49 -2.23
CA LEU A 50 -7.40 21.48 -3.28
C LEU A 50 -6.98 20.10 -2.77
N GLY A 51 -5.86 20.00 -2.05
CA GLY A 51 -5.40 18.76 -1.43
C GLY A 51 -6.43 18.17 -0.46
N SER A 52 -6.96 19.01 0.44
CA SER A 52 -8.00 18.60 1.41
C SER A 52 -9.28 18.12 0.73
N MET A 53 -9.68 18.80 -0.36
CA MET A 53 -10.85 18.38 -1.11
C MET A 53 -10.59 17.03 -1.80
N LEU A 54 -9.49 16.91 -2.53
CA LEU A 54 -9.16 15.67 -3.23
C LEU A 54 -8.98 14.48 -2.27
N TYR A 55 -8.43 14.71 -1.08
CA TYR A 55 -8.34 13.72 -0.01
C TYR A 55 -9.73 13.22 0.46
N THR A 56 -10.71 14.14 0.56
CA THR A 56 -12.10 13.82 0.95
C THR A 56 -12.81 13.06 -0.17
N LEU A 57 -12.67 13.49 -1.43
CA LEU A 57 -13.20 12.76 -2.59
C LEU A 57 -12.64 11.34 -2.67
N GLY A 58 -11.35 11.16 -2.37
CA GLY A 58 -10.73 9.84 -2.30
C GLY A 58 -11.49 8.87 -1.39
N GLU A 59 -11.92 9.31 -0.20
CA GLU A 59 -12.75 8.47 0.69
C GLU A 59 -14.16 8.27 0.14
N TRP A 60 -14.78 9.31 -0.42
CA TRP A 60 -16.14 9.19 -0.94
C TRP A 60 -16.23 8.24 -2.14
N TYR A 61 -15.24 8.25 -3.03
CA TYR A 61 -15.13 7.30 -4.13
C TYR A 61 -14.82 5.88 -3.62
N LEU A 62 -13.96 5.75 -2.60
CA LEU A 62 -13.72 4.45 -1.95
C LEU A 62 -15.02 3.86 -1.38
N GLU A 63 -15.81 4.65 -0.65
CA GLU A 63 -17.11 4.23 -0.13
C GLU A 63 -18.12 3.87 -1.23
N ALA A 64 -18.00 4.51 -2.40
CA ALA A 64 -18.83 4.23 -3.57
C ALA A 64 -18.33 3.04 -4.41
N GLY A 65 -17.15 2.48 -4.11
CA GLY A 65 -16.52 1.41 -4.87
C GLY A 65 -15.85 1.86 -6.17
N ASP A 66 -15.74 3.17 -6.44
CA ASP A 66 -15.01 3.69 -7.60
C ASP A 66 -13.52 3.85 -7.27
N HIS A 67 -12.81 2.72 -7.25
CA HIS A 67 -11.41 2.69 -6.87
C HIS A 67 -10.49 3.48 -7.83
N ALA A 68 -10.88 3.63 -9.10
CA ALA A 68 -10.10 4.35 -10.10
C ALA A 68 -10.18 5.87 -9.87
N ALA A 69 -11.39 6.40 -9.64
CA ALA A 69 -11.58 7.80 -9.27
C ALA A 69 -10.95 8.10 -7.90
N ALA A 70 -11.08 7.17 -6.93
CA ALA A 70 -10.46 7.30 -5.61
C ALA A 70 -8.93 7.44 -5.71
N THR A 71 -8.27 6.56 -6.48
CA THR A 71 -6.81 6.62 -6.70
C THR A 71 -6.42 7.95 -7.34
N THR A 72 -7.12 8.37 -8.40
CA THR A 72 -6.85 9.61 -9.13
C THR A 72 -6.98 10.84 -8.22
N ALA A 73 -8.01 10.87 -7.37
CA ALA A 73 -8.20 11.94 -6.41
C ALA A 73 -7.06 11.98 -5.39
N LEU A 74 -6.65 10.83 -4.83
CA LEU A 74 -5.58 10.75 -3.83
C LEU A 74 -4.21 11.11 -4.41
N ASP A 75 -3.89 10.70 -5.65
CA ASP A 75 -2.67 11.13 -6.34
C ASP A 75 -2.65 12.65 -6.54
N GLY A 76 -3.81 13.23 -6.85
CA GLY A 76 -3.97 14.68 -6.94
C GLY A 76 -3.83 15.39 -5.59
N ALA A 77 -4.30 14.76 -4.50
CA ALA A 77 -4.18 15.28 -3.14
C ALA A 77 -2.72 15.31 -2.69
N GLU A 78 -1.99 14.20 -2.87
CA GLU A 78 -0.55 14.11 -2.61
C GLU A 78 0.20 15.18 -3.41
N SER A 79 -0.06 15.26 -4.72
CA SER A 79 0.58 16.27 -5.59
C SER A 79 0.34 17.70 -5.12
N ALA A 80 -0.85 18.01 -4.59
CA ALA A 80 -1.18 19.34 -4.09
C ALA A 80 -0.45 19.65 -2.77
N TYR A 81 -0.37 18.67 -1.85
CA TYR A 81 0.35 18.83 -0.58
C TYR A 81 1.86 18.91 -0.77
N THR A 82 2.46 18.09 -1.63
CA THR A 82 3.90 18.14 -1.91
C THR A 82 4.36 19.50 -2.40
N ARG A 83 3.51 20.27 -3.10
CA ARG A 83 3.84 21.63 -3.53
C ARG A 83 3.93 22.65 -2.40
N GLN A 84 3.39 22.36 -1.21
CA GLN A 84 3.52 23.19 -0.01
C GLN A 84 4.84 22.93 0.73
N GLY A 85 5.48 21.79 0.48
CA GLY A 85 6.70 21.36 1.15
C GLY A 85 6.44 20.36 2.28
N GLU A 86 7.40 19.45 2.47
CA GLU A 86 7.27 18.30 3.38
C GLU A 86 7.15 18.71 4.86
N ALA A 87 7.85 19.76 5.28
CA ALA A 87 7.86 20.21 6.68
C ALA A 87 6.47 20.61 7.20
N GLU A 88 5.57 21.06 6.31
CA GLU A 88 4.23 21.52 6.66
C GLU A 88 3.15 20.47 6.41
N THR A 89 3.41 19.49 5.54
CA THR A 89 2.37 18.58 5.02
C THR A 89 2.69 17.09 5.14
N GLY A 90 3.82 16.71 5.76
CA GLY A 90 4.24 15.32 5.89
C GLY A 90 3.16 14.40 6.49
N GLU A 91 2.45 14.85 7.52
CA GLU A 91 1.32 14.12 8.11
C GLU A 91 0.17 13.90 7.12
N LEU A 92 -0.16 14.92 6.34
CA LEU A 92 -1.25 14.88 5.36
C LEU A 92 -0.89 13.94 4.20
N ILE A 93 0.36 14.00 3.73
CA ILE A 93 0.85 13.11 2.67
C ILE A 93 0.78 11.66 3.12
N ALA A 94 1.30 11.34 4.30
CA ALA A 94 1.26 9.97 4.78
C ALA A 94 -0.16 9.45 5.04
N ASP A 95 -1.12 10.32 5.41
CA ASP A 95 -2.52 9.92 5.51
C ASP A 95 -3.20 9.73 4.14
N VAL A 96 -2.87 10.55 3.13
CA VAL A 96 -3.28 10.34 1.73
C VAL A 96 -2.77 8.99 1.25
N VAL A 97 -1.50 8.69 1.48
CA VAL A 97 -0.85 7.43 1.08
C VAL A 97 -1.51 6.25 1.79
N LEU A 98 -1.81 6.34 3.09
CA LEU A 98 -2.55 5.30 3.81
C LEU A 98 -3.93 5.04 3.20
N ARG A 99 -4.66 6.10 2.86
CA ARG A 99 -5.98 5.97 2.24
C ARG A 99 -5.86 5.36 0.84
N ARG A 100 -4.81 5.70 0.08
CA ARG A 100 -4.54 5.06 -1.22
C ARG A 100 -4.18 3.58 -1.07
N ALA A 101 -3.46 3.19 -0.02
CA ALA A 101 -3.23 1.79 0.32
C ALA A 101 -4.54 1.01 0.52
N ARG A 102 -5.53 1.61 1.22
CA ARG A 102 -6.87 1.02 1.39
C ARG A 102 -7.61 0.89 0.07
N VAL A 103 -7.53 1.90 -0.80
CA VAL A 103 -8.12 1.84 -2.16
C VAL A 103 -7.48 0.72 -2.97
N HIS A 104 -6.16 0.59 -2.94
CA HIS A 104 -5.44 -0.49 -3.63
C HIS A 104 -5.83 -1.87 -3.08
N ALA A 105 -5.92 -2.02 -1.76
CA ALA A 105 -6.36 -3.27 -1.16
C ALA A 105 -7.79 -3.66 -1.59
N ALA A 106 -8.73 -2.70 -1.55
CA ALA A 106 -10.11 -2.90 -1.99
C ALA A 106 -10.22 -3.18 -3.51
N ALA A 107 -9.30 -2.65 -4.30
CA ALA A 107 -9.24 -2.87 -5.75
C ALA A 107 -8.54 -4.18 -6.16
N GLY A 108 -8.09 -5.00 -5.21
CA GLY A 108 -7.30 -6.21 -5.51
C GLY A 108 -5.92 -5.87 -6.09
N ARG A 109 -5.26 -4.82 -5.60
CA ARG A 109 -3.94 -4.35 -6.02
C ARG A 109 -2.91 -4.49 -4.89
N PRO A 110 -2.51 -5.73 -4.57
CA PRO A 110 -1.74 -6.03 -3.36
C PRO A 110 -0.31 -5.47 -3.36
N LEU A 111 0.35 -5.38 -4.52
CA LEU A 111 1.71 -4.82 -4.62
C LEU A 111 1.69 -3.31 -4.37
N SER A 112 0.75 -2.60 -4.96
CA SER A 112 0.60 -1.16 -4.70
C SER A 112 0.18 -0.89 -3.25
N ALA A 113 -0.76 -1.69 -2.71
CA ALA A 113 -1.25 -1.54 -1.35
C ALA A 113 -0.15 -1.74 -0.29
N ILE A 114 0.71 -2.77 -0.43
CA ILE A 114 1.77 -3.02 0.56
C ILE A 114 2.82 -1.91 0.56
N VAL A 115 3.13 -1.33 -0.60
CA VAL A 115 4.10 -0.24 -0.72
C VAL A 115 3.57 1.04 -0.07
N ASP A 116 2.34 1.44 -0.37
CA ASP A 116 1.73 2.62 0.24
C ASP A 116 1.53 2.44 1.75
N ALA A 117 1.04 1.28 2.20
CA ALA A 117 0.88 1.02 3.64
C ALA A 117 2.21 1.09 4.39
N GLN A 118 3.28 0.56 3.80
CA GLN A 118 4.62 0.65 4.35
C GLN A 118 5.12 2.10 4.42
N HIS A 119 4.97 2.86 3.34
CA HIS A 119 5.36 4.25 3.32
C HIS A 119 4.64 5.06 4.41
N ALA A 120 3.32 4.91 4.51
CA ALA A 120 2.53 5.56 5.55
C ALA A 120 2.97 5.17 6.97
N ALA A 121 3.25 3.89 7.21
CA ALA A 121 3.72 3.41 8.52
C ALA A 121 5.07 4.01 8.90
N LEU A 122 6.03 4.02 7.97
CA LEU A 122 7.37 4.55 8.22
C LEU A 122 7.32 6.06 8.52
N SER A 123 6.54 6.82 7.77
CA SER A 123 6.32 8.25 8.03
C SER A 123 5.67 8.49 9.39
N ALA A 124 4.69 7.67 9.76
CA ALA A 124 3.98 7.82 11.03
C ALA A 124 4.79 7.42 12.28
N LEU A 125 5.93 6.77 12.10
CA LEU A 125 6.86 6.40 13.18
C LEU A 125 7.92 7.47 13.44
N ASP A 126 7.91 8.59 12.71
CA ASP A 126 8.73 9.75 13.02
C ASP A 126 8.44 10.23 14.47
N PRO A 127 9.46 10.45 15.32
CA PRO A 127 9.26 10.92 16.70
C PRO A 127 8.48 12.23 16.84
N GLY A 128 8.38 13.04 15.79
CA GLY A 128 7.61 14.28 15.76
C GLY A 128 6.10 14.08 15.63
N TRP A 129 5.64 12.88 15.27
CA TRP A 129 4.22 12.62 15.04
C TRP A 129 3.41 12.43 16.33
N PRO A 130 2.16 12.95 16.39
CA PRO A 130 1.25 12.66 17.48
C PRO A 130 0.93 11.16 17.58
N MET A 131 0.96 10.62 18.80
CA MET A 131 0.72 9.19 19.06
C MET A 131 -0.65 8.73 18.55
N GLU A 132 -1.68 9.57 18.64
CA GLU A 132 -3.02 9.32 18.11
C GLU A 132 -3.03 9.15 16.58
N SER A 133 -2.24 9.93 15.86
CA SER A 133 -2.07 9.85 14.41
C SER A 133 -1.31 8.59 14.05
N THR A 134 -0.21 8.29 14.74
CA THR A 134 0.54 7.05 14.57
C THR A 134 -0.34 5.82 14.81
N ALA A 135 -1.09 5.79 15.92
CA ALA A 135 -1.99 4.70 16.25
C ALA A 135 -3.07 4.52 15.17
N ARG A 136 -3.64 5.61 14.65
CA ARG A 136 -4.60 5.55 13.54
C ARG A 136 -4.00 4.96 12.26
N VAL A 137 -2.80 5.38 11.88
CA VAL A 137 -2.11 4.85 10.69
C VAL A 137 -1.88 3.35 10.84
N LEU A 138 -1.29 2.93 11.96
CA LEU A 138 -0.94 1.53 12.21
C LEU A 138 -2.17 0.60 12.24
N ALA A 139 -3.32 1.09 12.70
CA ALA A 139 -4.58 0.33 12.65
C ALA A 139 -4.92 -0.09 11.21
N HIS A 140 -4.86 0.87 10.28
CA HIS A 140 -5.20 0.64 8.88
C HIS A 140 -4.09 -0.09 8.11
N VAL A 141 -2.83 0.10 8.49
CA VAL A 141 -1.71 -0.71 7.96
C VAL A 141 -1.94 -2.20 8.26
N GLY A 142 -2.31 -2.53 9.50
CA GLY A 142 -2.62 -3.91 9.88
C GLY A 142 -3.81 -4.48 9.10
N LEU A 143 -4.85 -3.67 8.87
CA LEU A 143 -5.99 -4.07 8.04
C LEU A 143 -5.60 -4.32 6.57
N VAL A 144 -4.80 -3.43 5.97
CA VAL A 144 -4.32 -3.58 4.59
C VAL A 144 -3.54 -4.90 4.44
N GLN A 145 -2.61 -5.20 5.37
CA GLN A 145 -1.85 -6.45 5.37
C GLN A 145 -2.77 -7.69 5.34
N LEU A 146 -3.85 -7.70 6.12
CA LEU A 146 -4.80 -8.81 6.09
C LEU A 146 -5.56 -8.91 4.77
N ILE A 147 -6.05 -7.79 4.23
CA ILE A 147 -6.86 -7.78 3.01
C ILE A 147 -6.05 -8.30 1.81
N ILE A 148 -4.78 -7.92 1.71
CA ILE A 148 -3.93 -8.28 0.57
C ILE A 148 -3.31 -9.69 0.68
N GLY A 149 -3.54 -10.40 1.79
CA GLY A 149 -2.89 -11.69 2.05
C GLY A 149 -1.41 -11.59 2.40
N GLY A 150 -1.00 -10.48 3.03
CA GLY A 150 0.35 -10.29 3.57
C GLY A 150 0.60 -11.12 4.84
N ASP A 151 1.69 -10.82 5.55
CA ASP A 151 2.08 -11.54 6.76
C ASP A 151 1.12 -11.20 7.93
N PRO A 152 0.32 -12.16 8.44
CA PRO A 152 -0.58 -11.90 9.57
C PRO A 152 0.18 -11.50 10.84
N ASP A 153 1.46 -11.88 11.01
CA ASP A 153 2.24 -11.44 12.17
C ASP A 153 2.53 -9.93 12.11
N LEU A 154 2.78 -9.36 10.92
CA LEU A 154 2.90 -7.90 10.75
C LEU A 154 1.57 -7.20 10.98
N ALA A 155 0.48 -7.80 10.51
CA ALA A 155 -0.86 -7.27 10.73
C ALA A 155 -1.20 -7.16 12.23
N ALA A 156 -0.92 -8.22 13.00
CA ALA A 156 -1.08 -8.21 14.45
C ALA A 156 -0.14 -7.21 15.12
N ALA A 157 1.14 -7.14 14.72
CA ALA A 157 2.11 -6.19 15.30
C ALA A 157 1.63 -4.74 15.17
N ALA A 158 1.23 -4.32 13.95
CA ALA A 158 0.72 -2.98 13.68
C ALA A 158 -0.57 -2.69 14.46
N ALA A 159 -1.51 -3.64 14.47
CA ALA A 159 -2.77 -3.52 15.20
C ALA A 159 -2.58 -3.43 16.71
N ASP A 160 -1.75 -4.29 17.30
CA ASP A 160 -1.48 -4.28 18.73
C ASP A 160 -0.76 -3.00 19.16
N ARG A 161 0.18 -2.51 18.34
CA ARG A 161 0.87 -1.22 18.58
C ARG A 161 -0.12 -0.06 18.57
N SER A 162 -1.08 -0.08 17.64
CA SER A 162 -2.19 0.88 17.59
C SER A 162 -3.06 0.83 18.85
N VAL A 163 -3.50 -0.37 19.27
CA VAL A 163 -4.30 -0.56 20.50
C VAL A 163 -3.54 -0.01 21.71
N ARG A 164 -2.26 -0.36 21.88
CA ARG A 164 -1.43 0.18 22.97
C ARG A 164 -1.30 1.71 22.89
N GLY A 165 -1.13 2.27 21.70
CA GLY A 165 -1.13 3.71 21.48
C GLY A 165 -2.39 4.37 22.05
N TYR A 166 -3.58 3.89 21.66
CA TYR A 166 -4.85 4.40 22.18
C TYR A 166 -5.02 4.23 23.69
N LEU A 167 -4.65 3.07 24.23
CA LEU A 167 -4.74 2.81 25.67
C LEU A 167 -3.76 3.65 26.49
N SER A 168 -2.62 4.04 25.91
CA SER A 168 -1.61 4.86 26.60
C SER A 168 -2.00 6.33 26.77
N MET A 169 -2.96 6.82 25.97
CA MET A 169 -3.36 8.23 25.96
C MET A 169 -4.25 8.64 27.14
N SER A 170 -4.82 7.70 27.91
CA SER A 170 -5.63 8.03 29.09
C SER A 170 -5.43 7.05 30.24
N ARG A 171 -5.42 7.57 31.48
CA ARG A 171 -5.43 6.76 32.71
C ARG A 171 -6.74 5.98 32.90
N THR A 172 -7.84 6.51 32.36
CA THR A 172 -9.15 5.88 32.32
C THR A 172 -9.63 5.91 30.88
N PHE A 173 -9.41 4.81 30.17
CA PHE A 173 -9.76 4.71 28.76
C PHE A 173 -11.28 4.66 28.59
N ASP A 174 -11.85 5.72 27.99
CA ASP A 174 -13.27 5.78 27.58
C ASP A 174 -13.34 5.91 26.05
N PRO A 175 -13.73 4.85 25.32
CA PRO A 175 -13.90 4.89 23.87
C PRO A 175 -14.88 5.96 23.40
N ALA A 176 -15.89 6.31 24.22
CA ALA A 176 -16.91 7.30 23.84
C ALA A 176 -16.36 8.74 23.81
N ALA A 177 -15.22 8.98 24.46
CA ALA A 177 -14.54 10.27 24.46
C ALA A 177 -13.61 10.47 23.24
N LEU A 178 -13.38 9.44 22.43
CA LEU A 178 -12.55 9.54 21.23
C LEU A 178 -13.29 10.28 20.11
N ALA A 179 -12.55 11.10 19.36
CA ALA A 179 -13.10 11.63 18.11
C ALA A 179 -13.48 10.47 17.16
N PRO A 180 -14.52 10.62 16.31
CA PRO A 180 -15.06 9.51 15.51
C PRO A 180 -14.02 8.76 14.68
N ALA A 181 -13.06 9.46 14.06
CA ALA A 181 -12.00 8.83 13.28
C ALA A 181 -11.10 7.91 14.12
N HIS A 182 -10.78 8.31 15.35
CA HIS A 182 -9.97 7.51 16.27
C HIS A 182 -10.75 6.33 16.84
N ALA A 183 -12.05 6.50 17.11
CA ALA A 183 -12.91 5.39 17.51
C ALA A 183 -13.00 4.31 16.41
N ILE A 184 -13.13 4.71 15.15
CA ILE A 184 -13.11 3.80 13.99
C ILE A 184 -11.76 3.10 13.89
N ALA A 185 -10.65 3.83 14.02
CA ALA A 185 -9.32 3.25 13.92
C ALA A 185 -9.01 2.27 15.05
N LEU A 186 -9.40 2.57 16.29
CA LEU A 186 -9.28 1.62 17.39
C LEU A 186 -10.11 0.36 17.15
N ARG A 187 -11.34 0.52 16.64
CA ARG A 187 -12.18 -0.62 16.25
C ARG A 187 -11.50 -1.48 15.19
N VAL A 188 -10.88 -0.86 14.18
CA VAL A 188 -10.11 -1.54 13.14
C VAL A 188 -8.96 -2.34 13.76
N ALA A 189 -8.12 -1.70 14.57
CA ALA A 189 -6.97 -2.34 15.22
C ALA A 189 -7.40 -3.50 16.12
N ALA A 190 -8.40 -3.29 16.98
CA ALA A 190 -8.92 -4.33 17.85
C ALA A 190 -9.50 -5.52 17.06
N ASN A 191 -10.16 -5.27 15.93
CA ASN A 191 -10.70 -6.35 15.11
C ASN A 191 -9.60 -7.15 14.40
N VAL A 192 -8.59 -6.48 13.85
CA VAL A 192 -7.40 -7.12 13.24
C VAL A 192 -6.66 -7.97 14.28
N SER A 193 -6.36 -7.40 15.45
CA SER A 193 -5.74 -8.13 16.56
C SER A 193 -6.57 -9.35 16.94
N ARG A 194 -7.89 -9.18 17.16
CA ARG A 194 -8.79 -10.29 17.50
C ARG A 194 -8.69 -11.45 16.50
N VAL A 195 -8.82 -11.19 15.19
CA VAL A 195 -8.88 -12.28 14.19
C VAL A 195 -7.54 -12.99 14.02
N VAL A 196 -6.42 -12.26 14.08
CA VAL A 196 -5.08 -12.85 13.95
C VAL A 196 -4.70 -13.63 15.21
N HIS A 197 -4.93 -13.06 16.40
CA HIS A 197 -4.66 -13.80 17.64
C HIS A 197 -5.52 -15.05 17.74
N ALA A 198 -6.79 -15.02 17.31
CA ALA A 198 -7.64 -16.20 17.24
C ALA A 198 -7.18 -17.23 16.19
N SER A 199 -6.69 -16.80 15.02
CA SER A 199 -6.19 -17.74 13.99
C SER A 199 -4.96 -18.51 14.50
N ALA A 200 -4.12 -17.84 15.30
CA ALA A 200 -2.92 -18.38 15.93
C ALA A 200 -3.15 -19.10 17.28
N GLY A 201 -4.40 -19.24 17.74
CA GLY A 201 -4.74 -19.91 19.01
C GLY A 201 -4.35 -19.13 20.28
N ARG A 202 -4.14 -17.81 20.18
CA ARG A 202 -3.83 -16.92 21.31
C ARG A 202 -5.11 -16.36 21.92
N ASP A 203 -5.91 -17.24 22.51
CA ASP A 203 -7.28 -16.95 22.94
C ASP A 203 -7.43 -15.80 23.94
N ASP A 204 -6.46 -15.64 24.85
CA ASP A 204 -6.48 -14.54 25.84
C ASP A 204 -6.41 -13.16 25.16
N MET A 205 -5.49 -13.01 24.21
CA MET A 205 -5.34 -11.77 23.44
C MET A 205 -6.55 -11.54 22.55
N ALA A 206 -7.06 -12.60 21.91
CA ALA A 206 -8.26 -12.51 21.08
C ALA A 206 -9.49 -12.06 21.89
N ARG A 207 -9.68 -12.56 23.12
CA ARG A 207 -10.76 -12.13 24.03
C ARG A 207 -10.61 -10.68 24.48
N ALA A 208 -9.39 -10.27 24.83
CA ALA A 208 -9.10 -8.89 25.22
C ALA A 208 -9.44 -7.92 24.06
N ALA A 209 -8.96 -8.22 22.86
CA ALA A 209 -9.25 -7.44 21.66
C ALA A 209 -10.75 -7.44 21.31
N HIS A 210 -11.45 -8.57 21.47
CA HIS A 210 -12.89 -8.65 21.25
C HIS A 210 -13.69 -7.71 22.18
N THR A 211 -13.27 -7.54 23.43
CA THR A 211 -13.91 -6.60 24.35
C THR A 211 -13.83 -5.16 23.82
N LEU A 212 -12.69 -4.76 23.27
CA LEU A 212 -12.51 -3.44 22.64
C LEU A 212 -13.35 -3.28 21.36
N VAL A 213 -13.43 -4.32 20.53
CA VAL A 213 -14.30 -4.34 19.34
C VAL A 213 -15.75 -4.05 19.73
N MET A 214 -16.28 -4.73 20.75
CA MET A 214 -17.67 -4.50 21.18
C MET A 214 -17.85 -3.11 21.81
N ALA A 215 -16.86 -2.62 22.58
CA ALA A 215 -16.89 -1.29 23.18
C ALA A 215 -16.82 -0.14 22.16
N THR A 216 -16.32 -0.39 20.94
CA THR A 216 -16.17 0.60 19.86
C THR A 216 -17.24 0.46 18.76
N GLY A 217 -18.30 -0.32 19.01
CA GLY A 217 -19.44 -0.43 18.10
C GLY A 217 -19.46 -1.66 17.20
N GLY A 218 -18.77 -2.75 17.58
CA GLY A 218 -18.89 -4.06 16.95
C GLY A 218 -17.80 -4.40 15.92
N PRO A 219 -17.87 -5.59 15.30
CA PRO A 219 -16.87 -6.03 14.32
C PRO A 219 -16.93 -5.21 13.03
N ILE A 220 -15.80 -5.14 12.34
CA ILE A 220 -15.72 -4.62 10.97
C ILE A 220 -15.48 -5.77 9.99
N GLU A 221 -15.74 -5.52 8.72
CA GLU A 221 -15.42 -6.45 7.64
C GLU A 221 -13.89 -6.59 7.49
N CYS A 222 -13.41 -7.82 7.65
CA CYS A 222 -12.05 -8.24 7.36
C CYS A 222 -12.02 -9.77 7.23
N PRO A 223 -10.92 -10.36 6.73
CA PRO A 223 -10.75 -11.81 6.75
C PRO A 223 -10.94 -12.40 8.16
N GLY A 224 -11.73 -13.47 8.26
CA GLY A 224 -11.99 -14.17 9.53
C GLY A 224 -10.81 -15.05 9.97
N SER A 225 -10.77 -15.42 11.25
CA SER A 225 -9.68 -16.24 11.81
C SER A 225 -9.50 -17.59 11.13
N GLU A 226 -10.59 -18.24 10.73
CA GLU A 226 -10.56 -19.51 9.98
C GLU A 226 -9.94 -19.33 8.59
N TYR A 227 -10.33 -18.27 7.89
CA TYR A 227 -9.76 -17.94 6.58
C TYR A 227 -8.27 -17.66 6.70
N ILE A 228 -7.84 -16.84 7.67
CA ILE A 228 -6.43 -16.51 7.90
C ILE A 228 -5.65 -17.80 8.16
N ARG A 229 -6.13 -18.68 9.05
CA ARG A 229 -5.46 -19.96 9.37
C ARG A 229 -5.28 -20.85 8.14
N ALA A 230 -6.28 -20.89 7.26
CA ALA A 230 -6.26 -21.74 6.08
C ALA A 230 -5.46 -21.15 4.89
N ASN A 231 -5.40 -19.82 4.76
CA ASN A 231 -4.97 -19.18 3.51
C ASN A 231 -3.79 -18.21 3.64
N GLN A 232 -3.41 -17.78 4.85
CA GLN A 232 -2.37 -16.77 5.04
C GLN A 232 -1.20 -17.34 5.85
N PRO A 233 -0.09 -17.71 5.19
CA PRO A 233 1.15 -18.07 5.87
C PRO A 233 1.68 -16.90 6.70
N THR A 234 2.31 -17.18 7.82
CA THR A 234 3.26 -16.24 8.45
C THR A 234 4.60 -16.32 7.74
N LEU A 235 5.36 -15.22 7.64
CA LEU A 235 6.70 -15.28 7.05
C LEU A 235 7.63 -16.22 7.83
N ALA A 236 7.52 -16.26 9.15
CA ALA A 236 8.29 -17.16 10.02
C ALA A 236 8.09 -18.63 9.63
N ARG A 237 6.83 -19.07 9.46
CA ARG A 237 6.50 -20.43 8.98
C ARG A 237 7.10 -20.72 7.61
N VAL A 238 6.98 -19.78 6.67
CA VAL A 238 7.47 -19.98 5.30
C VAL A 238 8.98 -20.14 5.27
N LEU A 239 9.71 -19.29 6.01
CA LEU A 239 11.17 -19.36 6.06
C LEU A 239 11.69 -20.60 6.79
N ALA A 240 11.01 -21.03 7.86
CA ALA A 240 11.34 -22.29 8.53
C ALA A 240 11.18 -23.50 7.59
N ALA A 241 10.15 -23.49 6.73
CA ALA A 241 9.93 -24.55 5.74
C ALA A 241 10.92 -24.50 4.56
N ALA A 242 11.44 -23.33 4.22
CA ALA A 242 12.36 -23.13 3.10
C ALA A 242 13.83 -23.43 3.43
N ASP A 243 14.14 -23.94 4.63
CA ASP A 243 15.49 -24.21 5.16
C ASP A 243 16.47 -23.03 4.91
N SER A 244 15.99 -21.82 5.17
CA SER A 244 16.69 -20.60 4.78
C SER A 244 17.79 -20.19 5.76
N GLY A 245 18.59 -21.13 6.31
CA GLY A 245 19.59 -20.96 7.40
C GLY A 245 20.63 -19.83 7.26
N VAL A 246 20.49 -19.02 6.21
CA VAL A 246 21.19 -17.77 5.87
C VAL A 246 20.54 -16.52 6.50
N LEU A 247 19.26 -16.55 6.90
CA LEU A 247 18.57 -15.34 7.42
C LEU A 247 18.68 -15.21 8.94
N PRO A 248 18.92 -13.99 9.47
CA PRO A 248 19.06 -13.78 10.91
C PRO A 248 17.72 -14.02 11.64
N PRO A 249 17.73 -14.59 12.87
CA PRO A 249 16.50 -14.82 13.65
C PRO A 249 15.67 -13.56 13.90
N SER A 250 16.31 -12.38 13.97
CA SER A 250 15.64 -11.08 14.12
C SER A 250 14.70 -10.75 12.95
N PHE A 251 14.91 -11.35 11.77
CA PHE A 251 14.12 -11.10 10.57
C PHE A 251 12.68 -11.61 10.68
N THR A 252 12.50 -12.72 11.40
CA THR A 252 11.22 -13.38 11.64
C THR A 252 10.83 -13.35 13.11
N ALA A 253 11.59 -12.61 13.93
CA ALA A 253 11.30 -12.49 15.35
C ALA A 253 9.82 -12.20 15.49
N ALA A 254 9.14 -13.06 16.27
CA ALA A 254 7.74 -12.89 16.52
C ALA A 254 7.49 -11.45 16.97
N ALA A 255 6.27 -10.98 16.77
CA ALA A 255 5.90 -9.62 17.04
C ALA A 255 5.93 -9.15 18.53
N PRO A 256 6.22 -9.92 19.62
CA PRO A 256 5.89 -9.40 20.94
C PRO A 256 6.75 -8.20 21.42
N GLU A 257 7.66 -7.66 20.60
CA GLU A 257 8.35 -6.40 20.88
C GLU A 257 7.90 -5.20 20.02
N ASP A 258 6.90 -5.32 19.13
CA ASP A 258 6.44 -4.23 18.23
C ASP A 258 7.51 -3.64 17.31
N ARG A 259 8.62 -4.36 17.11
CA ARG A 259 9.79 -3.79 16.42
C ARG A 259 9.64 -3.81 14.90
N ILE A 260 8.77 -4.66 14.36
CA ILE A 260 8.57 -4.83 12.93
C ILE A 260 7.08 -4.72 12.65
N LEU A 261 6.67 -3.59 12.07
CA LEU A 261 5.26 -3.30 11.77
C LEU A 261 4.97 -3.41 10.27
N VAL A 262 6.01 -3.30 9.44
CA VAL A 262 5.96 -3.37 7.97
C VAL A 262 7.23 -4.05 7.44
N PRO A 263 7.23 -4.60 6.20
CA PRO A 263 8.37 -5.33 5.66
C PRO A 263 9.72 -4.60 5.74
N ALA A 264 9.76 -3.30 5.41
CA ALA A 264 10.97 -2.49 5.43
C ALA A 264 11.64 -2.41 6.81
N MET A 265 10.87 -2.52 7.90
CA MET A 265 11.43 -2.50 9.27
C MET A 265 12.19 -3.78 9.62
N ARG A 266 12.13 -4.83 8.78
CA ARG A 266 12.94 -6.03 8.95
C ARG A 266 14.41 -5.80 8.63
N CYS A 267 14.73 -4.68 7.98
CA CYS A 267 16.08 -4.30 7.63
C CYS A 267 16.56 -3.23 8.60
N ASP A 268 17.66 -3.48 9.32
CA ASP A 268 18.46 -2.39 9.84
C ASP A 268 18.98 -1.55 8.65
N ALA A 269 19.22 -0.25 8.87
CA ALA A 269 19.47 0.77 7.84
C ALA A 269 20.66 0.48 6.90
N GLN A 270 20.51 -0.48 5.97
CA GLN A 270 21.51 -1.11 5.05
C GLN A 270 21.88 -2.53 5.53
N PRO A 271 21.13 -3.58 5.12
CA PRO A 271 21.22 -4.07 3.74
C PRO A 271 19.87 -4.60 3.17
N GLY A 272 18.86 -3.75 3.01
CA GLY A 272 17.53 -4.18 2.54
C GLY A 272 17.50 -4.86 1.17
N LEU A 273 18.41 -4.50 0.26
CA LEU A 273 18.50 -5.12 -1.07
C LEU A 273 19.01 -6.57 -1.06
N GLY A 274 19.97 -6.89 -0.20
CA GLY A 274 20.50 -8.27 -0.10
C GLY A 274 19.43 -9.24 0.40
N LEU A 275 18.58 -8.73 1.30
CA LEU A 275 17.44 -9.44 1.85
C LEU A 275 16.31 -9.59 0.83
N ALA A 276 15.93 -8.52 0.13
CA ALA A 276 14.97 -8.57 -0.97
C ALA A 276 15.37 -9.62 -2.03
N LYS A 277 16.66 -9.65 -2.42
CA LYS A 277 17.22 -10.65 -3.34
C LYS A 277 17.16 -12.07 -2.78
N THR A 278 17.25 -12.25 -1.47
CA THR A 278 17.15 -13.57 -0.84
C THR A 278 15.71 -14.06 -0.86
N LEU A 279 14.74 -13.23 -0.46
CA LEU A 279 13.32 -13.57 -0.55
C LEU A 279 12.88 -13.84 -2.00
N ALA A 280 13.36 -13.01 -2.94
CA ALA A 280 13.11 -13.18 -4.37
C ALA A 280 13.61 -14.51 -4.93
N ARG A 281 14.68 -15.08 -4.37
CA ARG A 281 15.16 -16.43 -4.74
C ARG A 281 14.32 -17.52 -4.09
N LEU A 282 14.03 -17.37 -2.80
CA LEU A 282 13.26 -18.35 -2.02
C LEU A 282 11.84 -18.54 -2.55
N GLN A 283 11.21 -17.51 -3.12
CA GLN A 283 9.86 -17.62 -3.67
C GLN A 283 9.75 -18.71 -4.76
N PHE A 284 10.84 -19.05 -5.46
CA PHE A 284 10.84 -20.11 -6.49
C PHE A 284 11.02 -21.52 -5.91
N ALA A 285 11.42 -21.62 -4.64
CA ALA A 285 11.65 -22.89 -3.95
C ALA A 285 10.42 -23.39 -3.17
N VAL A 286 9.39 -22.56 -3.02
CA VAL A 286 8.16 -22.88 -2.29
C VAL A 286 6.93 -22.77 -3.21
N PRO A 287 5.87 -23.55 -2.99
CA PRO A 287 4.65 -23.48 -3.81
C PRO A 287 3.55 -22.61 -3.19
N GLY A 288 2.57 -22.24 -4.02
CA GLY A 288 1.27 -21.73 -3.56
C GLY A 288 1.33 -20.40 -2.81
N ARG A 289 0.64 -20.32 -1.66
CA ARG A 289 0.54 -19.09 -0.86
C ARG A 289 1.88 -18.68 -0.24
N ASP A 290 2.76 -19.63 0.04
CA ASP A 290 4.09 -19.37 0.58
C ASP A 290 4.95 -18.59 -0.44
N GLN A 291 4.84 -18.94 -1.73
CA GLN A 291 5.47 -18.21 -2.84
C GLN A 291 4.94 -16.78 -2.94
N ILE A 292 3.62 -16.61 -2.88
CA ILE A 292 2.95 -15.30 -2.99
C ILE A 292 3.42 -14.36 -1.87
N LEU A 293 3.49 -14.85 -0.63
CA LEU A 293 3.96 -14.07 0.51
C LEU A 293 5.41 -13.62 0.34
N LEU A 294 6.31 -14.53 -0.06
CA LEU A 294 7.71 -14.18 -0.31
C LEU A 294 7.86 -13.15 -1.43
N GLY A 295 7.02 -13.25 -2.47
CA GLY A 295 6.97 -12.26 -3.55
C GLY A 295 6.50 -10.89 -3.06
N LEU A 296 5.47 -10.82 -2.22
CA LEU A 296 4.98 -9.57 -1.61
C LEU A 296 6.05 -8.90 -0.74
N GLU A 297 6.67 -9.66 0.15
CA GLU A 297 7.73 -9.17 1.05
C GLU A 297 8.95 -8.70 0.25
N ALA A 298 9.41 -9.48 -0.74
CA ALA A 298 10.50 -9.09 -1.63
C ALA A 298 10.17 -7.80 -2.41
N HIS A 299 8.94 -7.69 -2.91
CA HIS A 299 8.47 -6.51 -3.62
C HIS A 299 8.49 -5.25 -2.74
N ALA A 300 7.95 -5.33 -1.52
CA ALA A 300 7.91 -4.21 -0.58
C ALA A 300 9.32 -3.71 -0.21
N LEU A 301 10.29 -4.63 -0.06
CA LEU A 301 11.68 -4.27 0.20
C LEU A 301 12.38 -3.63 -1.01
N PHE A 302 12.14 -4.14 -2.23
CA PHE A 302 12.68 -3.49 -3.44
C PHE A 302 12.08 -2.10 -3.66
N ALA A 303 10.78 -1.93 -3.39
CA ALA A 303 10.12 -0.64 -3.49
C ALA A 303 10.70 0.37 -2.50
N ALA A 304 10.90 -0.01 -1.22
CA ALA A 304 11.56 0.84 -0.22
C ALA A 304 12.97 1.25 -0.66
N ALA A 305 13.80 0.29 -1.08
CA ALA A 305 15.15 0.58 -1.53
C ALA A 305 15.18 1.48 -2.78
N SER A 306 14.18 1.35 -3.67
CA SER A 306 14.03 2.23 -4.82
C SER A 306 13.64 3.66 -4.44
N GLN A 307 12.87 3.86 -3.38
CA GLN A 307 12.49 5.18 -2.87
C GLN A 307 13.69 5.86 -2.17
N GLU A 308 14.45 5.12 -1.36
CA GLU A 308 15.70 5.60 -0.75
C GLU A 308 16.76 5.94 -1.81
N GLY A 309 16.88 5.13 -2.86
CA GLY A 309 17.83 5.38 -3.95
C GLY A 309 17.55 6.64 -4.77
N ALA A 310 16.30 7.13 -4.78
CA ALA A 310 15.94 8.37 -5.48
C ALA A 310 16.53 9.62 -4.82
N THR A 311 16.85 9.56 -3.53
CA THR A 311 17.42 10.70 -2.77
C THR A 311 18.95 10.69 -2.72
N SER A 312 19.60 9.60 -3.16
CA SER A 312 21.06 9.44 -3.11
C SER A 312 21.69 9.38 -4.52
N PRO A 313 22.65 10.27 -4.86
CA PRO A 313 23.31 10.29 -6.18
C PRO A 313 24.15 9.03 -6.50
N GLN A 314 24.33 8.13 -5.52
CA GLN A 314 25.03 6.85 -5.66
C GLN A 314 24.08 5.64 -5.84
N GLY A 315 22.76 5.86 -5.89
CA GLY A 315 21.75 4.81 -6.00
C GLY A 315 21.81 4.07 -7.33
N GLN A 316 22.65 3.04 -7.41
CA GLN A 316 22.73 2.13 -8.55
C GLN A 316 21.47 1.24 -8.59
N SER A 317 20.35 1.81 -9.03
CA SER A 317 19.09 1.08 -9.29
C SER A 317 19.26 -0.03 -10.34
N GLY A 318 20.35 0.00 -11.10
CA GLY A 318 20.66 -0.97 -12.14
C GLY A 318 20.81 -2.42 -11.64
N ASP A 319 21.33 -2.63 -10.43
CA ASP A 319 21.83 -3.95 -10.02
C ASP A 319 20.78 -4.87 -9.37
N PHE A 320 19.56 -4.37 -9.17
CA PHE A 320 18.46 -5.16 -8.61
C PHE A 320 17.19 -5.16 -9.48
N ALA A 321 17.09 -4.25 -10.46
CA ALA A 321 15.92 -4.14 -11.32
C ALA A 321 15.55 -5.45 -12.05
N PRO A 322 16.49 -6.28 -12.57
CA PRO A 322 16.13 -7.57 -13.16
C PRO A 322 15.51 -8.55 -12.15
N THR A 323 16.06 -8.60 -10.93
CA THR A 323 15.52 -9.46 -9.86
C THR A 323 14.15 -8.97 -9.40
N TRP A 324 13.95 -7.66 -9.29
CA TRP A 324 12.66 -7.09 -8.93
C TRP A 324 11.60 -7.33 -10.02
N ALA A 325 11.98 -7.22 -11.29
CA ALA A 325 11.11 -7.57 -12.41
C ALA A 325 10.66 -9.04 -12.34
N ALA A 326 11.60 -9.95 -12.04
CA ALA A 326 11.28 -11.37 -11.87
C ALA A 326 10.30 -11.63 -10.71
N VAL A 327 10.41 -10.89 -9.59
CA VAL A 327 9.43 -10.95 -8.49
C VAL A 327 8.04 -10.52 -8.97
N ALA A 328 7.94 -9.36 -9.64
CA ALA A 328 6.66 -8.85 -10.09
C ALA A 328 6.00 -9.77 -11.15
N VAL A 329 6.78 -10.31 -12.10
CA VAL A 329 6.30 -11.31 -13.07
C VAL A 329 5.83 -12.57 -12.36
N ASN A 330 6.62 -13.13 -11.43
CA ASN A 330 6.25 -14.36 -10.74
C ASN A 330 4.95 -14.19 -9.93
N PHE A 331 4.86 -13.11 -9.15
CA PHE A 331 3.64 -12.75 -8.43
C PHE A 331 2.45 -12.63 -9.38
N GLY A 332 2.58 -11.82 -10.43
CA GLY A 332 1.52 -11.58 -11.40
C GLY A 332 1.08 -12.84 -12.15
N GLN A 333 2.01 -13.75 -12.48
CA GLN A 333 1.69 -15.05 -13.09
C GLN A 333 0.85 -15.91 -12.15
N ARG A 334 1.22 -16.00 -10.87
CA ARG A 334 0.44 -16.77 -9.87
C ARG A 334 -0.95 -16.19 -9.67
N MET A 335 -1.11 -14.87 -9.66
CA MET A 335 -2.43 -14.23 -9.58
C MET A 335 -3.25 -14.48 -10.84
N PHE A 336 -2.63 -14.39 -12.01
CA PHE A 336 -3.28 -14.69 -13.29
C PHE A 336 -3.76 -16.14 -13.38
N GLU A 337 -2.96 -17.10 -12.89
CA GLU A 337 -3.33 -18.52 -12.80
C GLU A 337 -4.48 -18.79 -11.80
N GLN A 338 -4.74 -17.86 -10.88
CA GLN A 338 -5.84 -17.90 -9.91
C GLN A 338 -7.05 -17.06 -10.35
N ASP A 339 -7.08 -16.62 -11.61
CA ASP A 339 -8.11 -15.73 -12.17
C ASP A 339 -8.23 -14.35 -11.47
N ASP A 340 -7.21 -13.94 -10.71
CA ASP A 340 -7.11 -12.60 -10.11
C ASP A 340 -6.44 -11.62 -11.08
N LEU A 341 -7.24 -11.17 -12.05
CA LEU A 341 -6.79 -10.23 -13.09
C LEU A 341 -6.42 -8.85 -12.52
N SER A 342 -7.04 -8.43 -11.41
CA SER A 342 -6.73 -7.15 -10.76
C SER A 342 -5.31 -7.16 -10.19
N ALA A 343 -4.94 -8.22 -9.46
CA ALA A 343 -3.61 -8.35 -8.89
C ALA A 343 -2.55 -8.61 -9.97
N ALA A 344 -2.90 -9.33 -11.04
CA ALA A 344 -2.02 -9.46 -12.20
C ALA A 344 -1.79 -8.11 -12.92
N ALA A 345 -2.82 -7.29 -13.09
CA ALA A 345 -2.71 -5.96 -13.68
C ALA A 345 -1.89 -4.99 -12.79
N ASP A 346 -2.00 -5.12 -11.46
CA ASP A 346 -1.18 -4.38 -10.51
C ASP A 346 0.32 -4.66 -10.72
N ALA A 347 0.69 -5.94 -10.85
CA ALA A 347 2.05 -6.36 -11.19
C ALA A 347 2.53 -5.80 -12.54
N VAL A 348 1.67 -5.75 -13.56
CA VAL A 348 1.99 -5.09 -14.83
C VAL A 348 2.28 -3.60 -14.65
N GLY A 349 1.50 -2.91 -13.80
CA GLY A 349 1.71 -1.51 -13.45
C GLY A 349 3.11 -1.26 -12.90
N TRP A 350 3.54 -2.06 -11.92
CA TRP A 350 4.89 -2.02 -11.36
C TRP A 350 5.98 -2.35 -12.38
N LEU A 351 5.75 -3.36 -13.23
CA LEU A 351 6.70 -3.71 -14.28
C LEU A 351 6.93 -2.58 -15.28
N ASN A 352 5.94 -1.76 -15.60
CA ASN A 352 6.15 -0.62 -16.49
C ASN A 352 7.23 0.34 -15.97
N GLY A 353 7.21 0.64 -14.66
CA GLY A 353 8.23 1.47 -14.01
C GLY A 353 9.60 0.81 -13.90
N ILE A 354 9.64 -0.52 -13.74
CA ILE A 354 10.91 -1.29 -13.69
C ILE A 354 11.52 -1.38 -15.09
N ILE A 355 10.73 -1.77 -16.10
CA ILE A 355 11.14 -1.88 -17.50
C ILE A 355 11.62 -0.53 -18.04
N GLY A 356 10.91 0.57 -17.75
CA GLY A 356 11.33 1.91 -18.17
C GLY A 356 12.76 2.25 -17.77
N ARG A 357 13.25 1.71 -16.64
CA ARG A 357 14.64 1.85 -16.17
C ARG A 357 15.61 0.83 -16.78
N LEU A 358 15.13 -0.34 -17.19
CA LEU A 358 15.93 -1.40 -17.79
C LEU A 358 16.16 -1.21 -19.30
N VAL A 359 15.22 -0.60 -20.03
CA VAL A 359 15.28 -0.46 -21.50
C VAL A 359 16.58 0.16 -22.00
N PRO A 360 17.11 1.26 -21.43
CA PRO A 360 18.39 1.82 -21.89
C PRO A 360 19.56 0.82 -21.80
N ARG A 361 19.58 -0.05 -20.78
CA ARG A 361 20.59 -1.10 -20.62
C ARG A 361 20.35 -2.29 -21.54
N ALA A 362 19.08 -2.68 -21.74
CA ALA A 362 18.70 -3.76 -22.65
C ALA A 362 19.15 -3.52 -24.11
N LEU A 363 19.35 -2.26 -24.51
CA LEU A 363 19.89 -1.94 -25.83
C LEU A 363 21.35 -2.40 -26.00
N ILE A 364 22.12 -2.53 -24.93
CA ILE A 364 23.57 -2.80 -24.97
C ILE A 364 23.89 -4.19 -24.37
N ASP A 365 23.14 -4.61 -23.36
CA ASP A 365 23.34 -5.86 -22.61
C ASP A 365 22.28 -6.91 -23.00
N SER A 366 22.74 -8.02 -23.59
CA SER A 366 21.88 -9.11 -24.08
C SER A 366 21.13 -9.84 -22.97
N ASP A 367 21.71 -9.95 -21.78
CA ASP A 367 21.11 -10.66 -20.66
C ASP A 367 19.96 -9.81 -20.08
N VAL A 368 20.20 -8.50 -19.92
CA VAL A 368 19.14 -7.55 -19.55
C VAL A 368 18.05 -7.49 -20.62
N ARG A 369 18.41 -7.56 -21.90
CA ARG A 369 17.45 -7.59 -23.01
C ARG A 369 16.53 -8.80 -22.93
N ALA A 370 17.06 -9.99 -22.68
CA ALA A 370 16.26 -11.20 -22.53
C ALA A 370 15.22 -11.05 -21.40
N VAL A 371 15.65 -10.55 -20.23
CA VAL A 371 14.75 -10.30 -19.10
C VAL A 371 13.64 -9.31 -19.46
N VAL A 372 13.98 -8.21 -20.14
CA VAL A 372 12.98 -7.20 -20.55
C VAL A 372 11.98 -7.78 -21.56
N LEU A 373 12.44 -8.56 -22.54
CA LEU A 373 11.55 -9.21 -23.51
C LEU A 373 10.59 -10.20 -22.85
N ASP A 374 11.06 -11.01 -21.90
CA ASP A 374 10.21 -11.93 -21.14
C ASP A 374 9.13 -11.18 -20.35
N CYS A 375 9.51 -10.07 -19.71
CA CYS A 375 8.56 -9.22 -18.99
C CYS A 375 7.52 -8.63 -19.95
N LEU A 376 7.94 -8.08 -21.10
CA LEU A 376 7.03 -7.50 -22.10
C LEU A 376 6.08 -8.54 -22.69
N HIS A 377 6.54 -9.75 -22.99
CA HIS A 377 5.67 -10.84 -23.45
C HIS A 377 4.60 -11.20 -22.42
N TRP A 378 4.98 -11.24 -21.14
CA TRP A 378 4.00 -11.47 -20.07
C TRP A 378 3.00 -10.30 -19.93
N GLN A 379 3.47 -9.05 -19.95
CA GLN A 379 2.59 -7.87 -19.91
C GLN A 379 1.59 -7.86 -21.07
N HIS A 380 2.03 -8.21 -22.28
CA HIS A 380 1.16 -8.32 -23.45
C HIS A 380 0.04 -9.34 -23.21
N ARG A 381 0.34 -10.51 -22.63
CA ARG A 381 -0.67 -11.53 -22.29
C ARG A 381 -1.72 -10.99 -21.31
N VAL A 382 -1.29 -10.29 -20.26
CA VAL A 382 -2.21 -9.70 -19.28
C VAL A 382 -3.10 -8.63 -19.93
N HIS A 383 -2.51 -7.70 -20.70
CA HIS A 383 -3.31 -6.67 -21.41
C HIS A 383 -4.31 -7.24 -22.40
N ALA A 384 -3.94 -8.32 -23.10
CA ALA A 384 -4.88 -9.02 -23.98
C ALA A 384 -6.04 -9.63 -23.18
N ALA A 385 -5.76 -10.25 -22.03
CA ALA A 385 -6.78 -10.84 -21.16
C ALA A 385 -7.70 -9.79 -20.51
N THR A 386 -7.18 -8.61 -20.18
CA THR A 386 -7.99 -7.50 -19.64
C THR A 386 -8.68 -6.66 -20.72
N GLY A 387 -8.49 -7.00 -22.01
CA GLY A 387 -9.08 -6.27 -23.13
C GLY A 387 -8.45 -4.90 -23.43
N ASP A 388 -7.31 -4.55 -22.83
CA ASP A 388 -6.60 -3.29 -23.09
C ASP A 388 -5.76 -3.39 -24.37
N THR A 389 -6.44 -3.35 -25.51
CA THR A 389 -5.84 -3.44 -26.84
C THR A 389 -4.82 -2.32 -27.11
N LYS A 390 -5.04 -1.13 -26.53
CA LYS A 390 -4.13 0.02 -26.70
C LYS A 390 -2.82 -0.22 -25.96
N ALA A 391 -2.87 -0.75 -24.74
CA ALA A 391 -1.67 -1.12 -24.00
C ALA A 391 -0.94 -2.30 -24.65
N ALA A 392 -1.67 -3.34 -25.06
CA ALA A 392 -1.10 -4.48 -25.79
C ALA A 392 -0.33 -4.01 -27.04
N GLY A 393 -0.93 -3.15 -27.87
CA GLY A 393 -0.27 -2.60 -29.06
C GLY A 393 0.92 -1.68 -28.78
N ARG A 394 0.99 -1.04 -27.61
CA ARG A 394 2.22 -0.34 -27.17
C ARG A 394 3.33 -1.34 -26.85
N VAL A 395 3.01 -2.37 -26.07
CA VAL A 395 3.97 -3.42 -25.68
C VAL A 395 4.52 -4.17 -26.90
N SER A 396 3.67 -4.52 -27.87
CA SER A 396 4.11 -5.18 -29.12
C SER A 396 5.14 -4.35 -29.89
N ARG A 397 4.94 -3.02 -29.97
CA ARG A 397 5.91 -2.13 -30.63
C ARG A 397 7.25 -2.12 -29.91
N THR A 398 7.25 -2.06 -28.57
CA THR A 398 8.49 -2.12 -27.78
C THR A 398 9.22 -3.45 -27.96
N ILE A 399 8.49 -4.57 -28.01
CA ILE A 399 9.08 -5.89 -28.31
C ILE A 399 9.77 -5.86 -29.68
N THR A 400 9.09 -5.38 -30.73
CA THR A 400 9.69 -5.27 -32.07
C THR A 400 10.98 -4.45 -32.05
N THR A 401 10.99 -3.29 -31.37
CA THR A 401 12.17 -2.43 -31.26
C THR A 401 13.35 -3.12 -30.57
N LEU A 402 13.11 -3.95 -29.55
CA LEU A 402 14.17 -4.62 -28.81
C LEU A 402 14.68 -5.89 -29.50
N THR A 403 13.84 -6.56 -30.30
CA THR A 403 14.22 -7.76 -31.05
C THR A 403 15.05 -7.42 -32.29
N ASP A 404 14.70 -6.35 -33.01
CA ASP A 404 15.46 -5.80 -34.14
C ASP A 404 15.92 -4.36 -33.80
N PRO A 405 16.96 -4.18 -32.96
CA PRO A 405 17.51 -2.86 -32.76
C PRO A 405 18.07 -2.38 -34.11
N ALA A 406 17.53 -1.26 -34.62
CA ALA A 406 18.05 -0.66 -35.84
C ALA A 406 19.59 -0.46 -35.71
N PRO A 407 20.36 -0.75 -36.77
CA PRO A 407 21.82 -0.81 -36.73
C PRO A 407 22.49 0.50 -36.34
#